data_AF-A0A7S3SPU9-F1
#
_entry.id   AF-A0A7S3SPU9-F1
#
_cell.length_a   1.000
_cell.length_b   1.000
_cell.length_c   1.000
_cell.angle_alpha   90.00
_cell.angle_beta   90.00
_cell.angle_gamma   90.00
#
_symmetry.space_group_name_H-M   'P 1'
#
loop_
_entity.id
_entity.type
_entity.pdbx_description
1 polymer ?
#
loop_
_entity_poly.entity_id
_entity_poly.type
_entity_poly.pdbx_seq_one_letter_code
_entity_poly.pdbx_strand_id
1 'polypeptide(L)'
;GGGAFIPGQRRRINLMAVAVSLFVPWLLFCGLFAVMSFSIHYQQPSFAYGIVALGLLVPLANGSFAVDAIRRKAAGDPTRQPTWFVFLFITSLLAWILAITFGSVNFSHNMQPFYDVLNLNSYPSVDPSRMRGQQLMDAGRMVFNADAKLDLSRSMGFKNLDLYCVAPVTIGNANSSHLPLATYDFWAVGINCCSGNQADFHCGEFNNPRAHAGLRLMRDEQRPFFRLAVQQAEAAYNIRAQHPLFLYWMQDPIAEVSAYQDDGFRYYLLGMFSFFALQLFLVACATIAFSKMGQYGPLQ
;
A
#
# COMPACT_ATOMS: atom_id res chain seq x y z
N GLY A 1 -21.09 -55.78 37.82
CA GLY A 1 -19.65 -55.48 37.78
C GLY A 1 -19.48 -53.99 37.58
N GLY A 2 -19.04 -53.28 38.62
CA GLY A 2 -18.81 -51.83 38.54
C GLY A 2 -17.54 -51.55 37.74
N GLY A 3 -17.68 -50.87 36.60
CA GLY A 3 -16.55 -50.35 35.84
C GLY A 3 -15.84 -49.27 36.67
N ALA A 4 -14.61 -49.55 37.09
CA ALA A 4 -13.78 -48.57 37.77
C ALA A 4 -13.39 -47.48 36.75
N PHE A 5 -13.99 -46.30 36.87
CA PHE A 5 -13.52 -45.10 36.19
C PHE A 5 -12.20 -44.67 36.84
N ILE A 6 -11.07 -44.96 36.20
CA ILE A 6 -9.79 -44.38 36.59
C ILE A 6 -9.85 -42.89 36.24
N PRO A 7 -9.68 -41.96 37.19
CA PRO A 7 -9.67 -40.53 36.87
C PRO A 7 -8.52 -40.24 35.91
N GLY A 8 -8.88 -39.86 34.68
CA GLY A 8 -7.92 -39.49 33.64
C GLY A 8 -6.94 -38.45 34.17
N GLN A 9 -5.64 -38.75 34.08
CA GLN A 9 -4.57 -37.90 34.57
C GLN A 9 -4.71 -36.50 33.95
N ARG A 10 -5.04 -35.48 34.77
CA ARG A 10 -5.14 -34.08 34.32
C ARG A 10 -3.81 -33.69 33.68
N ARG A 11 -3.79 -33.61 32.35
CA ARG A 11 -2.59 -33.23 31.60
C ARG A 11 -2.23 -31.79 31.93
N ARG A 12 -0.98 -31.56 32.34
CA ARG A 12 -0.44 -30.22 32.55
C ARG A 12 -0.35 -29.53 31.18
N ILE A 13 -1.01 -28.38 31.05
CA ILE A 13 -0.90 -27.53 29.87
C ILE A 13 0.56 -27.05 29.79
N ASN A 14 1.20 -27.24 28.64
CA ASN A 14 2.55 -26.75 28.43
C ASN A 14 2.49 -25.26 28.07
N LEU A 15 2.60 -24.40 29.09
CA LEU A 15 2.64 -22.93 28.96
C LEU A 15 3.67 -22.44 27.94
N MET A 16 4.82 -23.12 27.85
CA MET A 16 5.86 -22.78 26.88
C MET A 16 5.38 -23.01 25.43
N ALA A 17 4.68 -24.12 25.17
CA ALA A 17 4.13 -24.40 23.83
C ALA A 17 3.04 -23.38 23.44
N VAL A 18 2.22 -22.96 24.39
CA VAL A 18 1.21 -21.90 24.20
C VAL A 18 1.89 -20.58 23.84
N ALA A 19 2.90 -20.16 24.61
CA ALA A 19 3.63 -18.92 24.35
C ALA A 19 4.34 -18.93 22.98
N VAL A 20 5.04 -20.02 22.65
CA VAL A 20 5.74 -20.16 21.36
C VAL A 20 4.75 -20.14 20.19
N SER A 21 3.62 -20.82 20.31
CA SER A 21 2.58 -20.83 19.26
C SER A 21 1.86 -19.48 19.10
N LEU A 22 1.87 -18.62 20.11
CA LEU A 22 1.35 -17.25 20.01
C LEU A 22 2.37 -16.31 19.36
N PHE A 23 3.59 -16.24 19.91
CA PHE A 23 4.55 -15.20 19.55
C PHE A 23 5.33 -15.51 18.26
N VAL A 24 5.63 -16.77 17.93
CA VAL A 24 6.42 -17.08 16.72
C VAL A 24 5.69 -16.68 15.43
N PRO A 25 4.42 -17.10 15.20
CA PRO A 25 3.70 -16.68 14.00
C PRO A 25 3.46 -15.17 13.96
N TRP A 26 3.22 -14.55 15.12
CA TRP A 26 3.00 -13.10 15.21
C TRP A 26 4.26 -12.29 14.88
N LEU A 27 5.42 -12.64 15.44
CA LEU A 27 6.69 -11.97 15.13
C LEU A 27 7.08 -12.18 13.66
N LEU A 28 6.89 -13.40 13.14
CA LEU A 28 7.11 -13.69 11.72
C LEU A 28 6.23 -12.81 10.83
N PHE A 29 4.94 -12.71 11.14
CA PHE A 29 4.01 -11.83 10.43
C PHE A 29 4.48 -10.37 10.49
N CYS A 30 4.75 -9.83 11.69
CA CYS A 30 5.12 -8.43 11.86
C CYS A 30 6.41 -8.05 11.13
N GLY A 31 7.42 -8.93 11.18
CA GLY A 31 8.69 -8.72 10.50
C GLY A 31 8.55 -8.75 8.97
N LEU A 32 7.92 -9.79 8.43
CA LEU A 32 7.73 -9.91 6.98
C LEU A 32 6.79 -8.84 6.42
N PHE A 33 5.75 -8.48 7.16
CA PHE A 33 4.83 -7.42 6.80
C PHE A 33 5.56 -6.07 6.74
N ALA A 34 6.41 -5.76 7.73
CA ALA A 34 7.22 -4.54 7.70
C ALA A 34 8.20 -4.51 6.51
N VAL A 35 8.90 -5.63 6.27
CA VAL A 35 9.85 -5.75 5.15
C VAL A 35 9.16 -5.50 3.80
N MET A 36 7.97 -6.07 3.60
CA MET A 36 7.21 -5.90 2.37
C MET A 36 6.50 -4.54 2.25
N SER A 37 6.20 -3.88 3.36
CA SER A 37 5.49 -2.58 3.35
C SER A 37 6.37 -1.35 3.25
N PHE A 38 7.60 -1.38 3.79
CA PHE A 38 8.40 -0.16 3.97
C PHE A 38 9.60 -0.06 3.00
N SER A 39 10.56 0.81 3.35
CA SER A 39 11.65 1.26 2.48
C SER A 39 12.53 0.15 1.91
N ILE A 40 12.65 -0.99 2.59
CA ILE A 40 13.45 -2.14 2.12
C ILE A 40 12.92 -2.64 0.79
N HIS A 41 11.59 -2.81 0.67
CA HIS A 41 10.96 -3.24 -0.58
C HIS A 41 11.12 -2.20 -1.69
N TYR A 42 11.11 -0.91 -1.35
CA TYR A 42 11.29 0.17 -2.32
C TYR A 42 12.72 0.25 -2.88
N GLN A 43 13.73 0.28 -2.00
CA GLN A 43 15.11 0.49 -2.40
C GLN A 43 15.75 -0.75 -3.02
N GLN A 44 15.44 -1.93 -2.48
CA GLN A 44 16.05 -3.18 -2.88
C GLN A 44 15.00 -4.31 -2.87
N PRO A 45 14.12 -4.39 -3.88
CA PRO A 45 13.06 -5.40 -3.92
C PRO A 45 13.64 -6.81 -3.88
N SER A 46 14.77 -7.07 -4.55
CA SER A 46 15.45 -8.38 -4.50
C SER A 46 15.86 -8.79 -3.08
N PHE A 47 16.32 -7.84 -2.26
CA PHE A 47 16.70 -8.09 -0.88
C PHE A 47 15.46 -8.36 -0.01
N ALA A 48 14.37 -7.61 -0.20
CA ALA A 48 13.11 -7.84 0.48
C ALA A 48 12.56 -9.25 0.19
N TYR A 49 12.51 -9.66 -1.09
CA TYR A 49 12.10 -11.02 -1.46
C TYR A 49 13.05 -12.10 -0.91
N GLY A 50 14.35 -11.81 -0.82
CA GLY A 50 15.32 -12.69 -0.15
C GLY A 50 14.98 -12.92 1.32
N ILE A 51 14.62 -11.86 2.07
CA ILE A 51 14.18 -11.97 3.47
C ILE A 51 12.88 -12.77 3.57
N VAL A 52 11.92 -12.55 2.66
CA VAL A 52 10.66 -13.31 2.61
C VAL A 52 10.92 -14.80 2.37
N ALA A 53 11.84 -15.12 1.45
CA ALA A 53 12.25 -16.50 1.18
C ALA A 53 12.92 -17.14 2.40
N LEU A 54 13.77 -16.41 3.12
CA LEU A 54 14.35 -16.88 4.39
C LEU A 54 13.28 -17.07 5.48
N GLY A 55 12.26 -16.21 5.50
CA GLY A 55 11.11 -16.34 6.40
C GLY A 55 10.32 -17.65 6.21
N LEU A 56 10.33 -18.21 5.00
CA LEU A 56 9.68 -19.50 4.69
C LEU A 56 10.35 -20.68 5.42
N LEU A 57 11.63 -20.54 5.79
CA LEU A 57 12.35 -21.57 6.55
C LEU A 57 11.72 -21.82 7.93
N VAL A 58 11.06 -20.82 8.53
CA VAL A 58 10.39 -20.97 9.82
C VAL A 58 9.21 -21.95 9.74
N PRO A 59 8.18 -21.74 8.87
CA PRO A 59 7.17 -22.76 8.60
C PRO A 59 7.76 -24.11 8.21
N LEU A 60 8.77 -24.17 7.34
CA LEU A 60 9.36 -25.45 6.91
C LEU A 60 10.01 -26.23 8.06
N ALA A 61 10.75 -25.55 8.93
CA ALA A 61 11.33 -26.17 10.13
C ALA A 61 10.22 -26.72 11.04
N ASN A 62 9.17 -25.92 11.30
CA ASN A 62 8.01 -26.34 12.08
C ASN A 62 7.27 -27.54 11.46
N GLY A 63 7.18 -27.57 10.12
CA GLY A 63 6.64 -28.70 9.36
C GLY A 63 7.48 -29.95 9.49
N SER A 64 8.82 -29.84 9.44
CA SER A 64 9.72 -30.99 9.63
C SER A 64 9.59 -31.60 11.03
N PHE A 65 9.51 -30.76 12.08
CA PHE A 65 9.24 -31.21 13.44
C PHE A 65 7.84 -31.83 13.59
N ALA A 66 6.84 -31.31 12.89
CA ALA A 66 5.50 -31.90 12.86
C ALA A 66 5.51 -33.30 12.20
N VAL A 67 6.19 -33.47 11.08
CA VAL A 67 6.31 -34.76 10.38
C VAL A 67 7.08 -35.78 11.22
N ASP A 68 8.21 -35.39 11.85
CA ASP A 68 8.96 -36.26 12.75
C ASP A 68 8.09 -36.70 13.95
N ALA A 69 7.33 -35.78 14.54
CA ALA A 69 6.40 -36.09 15.63
C ALA A 69 5.27 -37.06 15.20
N ILE A 70 4.74 -36.92 13.98
CA ILE A 70 3.73 -37.84 13.43
C ILE A 70 4.33 -39.22 13.18
N ARG A 71 5.53 -39.30 12.58
CA ARG A 71 6.22 -40.56 12.29
C ARG A 71 6.55 -41.34 13.56
N ARG A 72 7.05 -40.67 14.60
CA ARG A 72 7.35 -41.31 15.90
C ARG A 72 6.10 -41.83 16.60
N LYS A 73 4.97 -41.11 16.48
CA LYS A 73 3.67 -41.60 16.97
C LYS A 73 3.22 -42.86 16.22
N ALA A 74 3.40 -42.89 14.89
CA ALA A 74 3.09 -44.07 14.07
C ALA A 74 4.02 -45.27 14.40
N ALA A 75 5.26 -45.00 14.82
CA ALA A 75 6.22 -46.00 15.29
C ALA A 75 5.96 -46.50 16.74
N GLY A 76 4.89 -46.04 17.39
CA GLY A 76 4.43 -46.58 18.67
C GLY A 76 4.96 -45.88 19.92
N ASP A 77 5.55 -44.67 19.82
CA ASP A 77 5.98 -43.89 20.99
C ASP A 77 4.78 -43.11 21.61
N PRO A 78 4.27 -43.51 22.81
CA PRO A 78 3.08 -42.91 23.40
C PRO A 78 3.32 -41.53 24.04
N THR A 79 4.59 -41.10 24.16
CA THR A 79 4.96 -39.91 24.94
C THR A 79 4.83 -38.59 24.18
N ARG A 80 4.77 -38.61 22.84
CA ARG A 80 4.86 -37.39 22.01
C ARG A 80 3.60 -37.13 21.18
N GLN A 81 2.91 -36.03 21.47
CA GLN A 81 1.72 -35.62 20.72
C GLN A 81 2.06 -34.59 19.65
N PRO A 82 1.81 -34.87 18.36
CA PRO A 82 2.17 -33.98 17.25
C PRO A 82 1.29 -32.71 17.15
N THR A 83 0.25 -32.58 17.98
CA THR A 83 -0.83 -31.60 17.78
C THR A 83 -0.36 -30.14 17.83
N TRP A 84 0.58 -29.80 18.71
CA TRP A 84 1.12 -28.44 18.83
C TRP A 84 2.03 -28.06 17.66
N PHE A 85 2.86 -28.98 17.17
CA PHE A 85 3.75 -28.72 16.03
C PHE A 85 2.96 -28.54 14.72
N VAL A 86 1.89 -29.33 14.52
CA VAL A 86 0.99 -29.17 13.36
C VAL A 86 0.27 -27.83 13.41
N PHE A 87 -0.25 -27.43 14.59
CA PHE A 87 -0.88 -26.13 14.77
C PHE A 87 0.09 -24.98 14.48
N LEU A 88 1.31 -25.07 14.99
CA LEU A 88 2.35 -24.07 14.80
C LEU A 88 2.79 -23.97 13.34
N PHE A 89 2.90 -25.11 12.63
CA PHE A 89 3.15 -25.14 11.18
C PHE A 89 2.07 -24.39 10.40
N ILE A 90 0.79 -24.73 10.61
CA ILE A 90 -0.34 -24.13 9.89
C ILE A 90 -0.43 -22.63 10.15
N THR A 91 -0.35 -22.22 11.42
CA THR A 91 -0.44 -20.80 11.78
C THR A 91 0.76 -19.98 11.32
N SER A 92 1.97 -20.56 11.33
CA SER A 92 3.17 -19.90 10.78
C SER A 92 3.09 -19.78 9.25
N LEU A 93 2.55 -20.79 8.55
CA LEU A 93 2.35 -20.73 7.11
C LEU A 93 1.31 -19.66 6.74
N LEU A 94 0.20 -19.60 7.49
CA LEU A 94 -0.81 -18.56 7.33
C LEU A 94 -0.22 -17.16 7.57
N ALA A 95 0.58 -17.01 8.63
CA ALA A 95 1.30 -15.77 8.94
C ALA A 95 2.19 -15.32 7.76
N TRP A 96 2.96 -16.25 7.18
CA TRP A 96 3.83 -15.97 6.05
C TRP A 96 3.05 -15.50 4.81
N ILE A 97 1.97 -16.20 4.45
CA ILE A 97 1.13 -15.84 3.29
C ILE A 97 0.49 -14.46 3.50
N LEU A 98 -0.15 -14.23 4.65
CA LEU A 98 -0.86 -12.98 4.93
C LEU A 98 0.09 -11.79 5.03
N ALA A 99 1.31 -11.98 5.55
CA ALA A 99 2.31 -10.90 5.64
C ALA A 99 2.71 -10.40 4.25
N ILE A 100 2.86 -11.30 3.27
CA ILE A 100 3.22 -10.94 1.89
C ILE A 100 2.07 -10.23 1.20
N THR A 101 0.84 -10.77 1.30
CA THR A 101 -0.31 -10.19 0.61
C THR A 101 -0.65 -8.81 1.18
N PHE A 102 -0.83 -8.68 2.49
CA PHE A 102 -1.10 -7.39 3.12
C PHE A 102 0.08 -6.43 3.00
N GLY A 103 1.31 -6.94 3.07
CA GLY A 103 2.52 -6.15 2.85
C GLY A 103 2.57 -5.53 1.47
N SER A 104 2.34 -6.33 0.43
CA SER A 104 2.33 -5.88 -0.97
C SER A 104 1.18 -4.90 -1.24
N VAL A 105 -0.01 -5.17 -0.69
CA VAL A 105 -1.17 -4.27 -0.85
C VAL A 105 -0.89 -2.91 -0.21
N ASN A 106 -0.36 -2.89 1.02
CA ASN A 106 -0.01 -1.65 1.71
C ASN A 106 1.09 -0.88 0.97
N PHE A 107 2.09 -1.62 0.46
CA PHE A 107 3.17 -1.03 -0.31
C PHE A 107 2.65 -0.34 -1.57
N SER A 108 1.90 -1.05 -2.42
CA SER A 108 1.44 -0.52 -3.69
C SER A 108 0.43 0.62 -3.55
N HIS A 109 -0.45 0.59 -2.55
CA HIS A 109 -1.48 1.63 -2.38
C HIS A 109 -0.98 2.86 -1.63
N ASN A 110 -0.21 2.69 -0.56
CA ASN A 110 0.14 3.79 0.35
C ASN A 110 1.62 4.17 0.23
N MET A 111 2.53 3.18 0.34
CA MET A 111 3.94 3.49 0.55
C MET A 111 4.74 3.76 -0.71
N GLN A 112 4.39 3.12 -1.83
CA GLN A 112 5.02 3.36 -3.11
C GLN A 112 4.81 4.79 -3.60
N PRO A 113 3.56 5.34 -3.65
CA PRO A 113 3.35 6.75 -4.01
C PRO A 113 4.12 7.73 -3.10
N PHE A 114 4.20 7.43 -1.80
CA PHE A 114 4.97 8.22 -0.85
C PHE A 114 6.47 8.26 -1.19
N TYR A 115 7.10 7.10 -1.37
CA TYR A 115 8.53 7.03 -1.69
C TYR A 115 8.84 7.61 -3.08
N ASP A 116 7.97 7.39 -4.05
CA ASP A 116 8.09 7.93 -5.40
C ASP A 116 8.12 9.46 -5.39
N VAL A 117 7.27 10.11 -4.59
CA VAL A 117 7.28 11.57 -4.44
C VAL A 117 8.46 12.06 -3.61
N LEU A 118 8.91 11.29 -2.60
CA LEU A 118 10.07 11.65 -1.77
C LEU A 118 11.39 11.64 -2.53
N ASN A 119 11.55 10.76 -3.52
CA ASN A 119 12.76 10.71 -4.36
C ASN A 119 12.82 11.81 -5.42
N LEU A 120 11.77 12.64 -5.52
CA LEU A 120 11.70 13.76 -6.45
C LEU A 120 11.89 15.10 -5.71
N ASN A 121 12.40 16.09 -6.44
CA ASN A 121 12.68 17.41 -5.89
C ASN A 121 11.39 18.22 -5.69
N SER A 122 11.38 19.09 -4.68
CA SER A 122 10.32 20.07 -4.45
C SER A 122 10.76 21.45 -4.88
N TYR A 123 9.97 22.09 -5.75
CA TYR A 123 10.27 23.41 -6.29
C TYR A 123 9.25 24.44 -5.77
N PRO A 124 9.69 25.41 -4.95
CA PRO A 124 8.85 26.53 -4.55
C PRO A 124 8.84 27.63 -5.61
N SER A 125 7.79 28.44 -5.62
CA SER A 125 7.67 29.65 -6.45
C SER A 125 7.88 29.41 -7.95
N VAL A 126 7.27 28.34 -8.47
CA VAL A 126 7.29 28.03 -9.90
C VAL A 126 6.46 29.05 -10.67
N ASP A 127 7.06 29.64 -11.70
CA ASP A 127 6.43 30.58 -12.61
C ASP A 127 6.14 29.89 -13.96
N PRO A 128 4.87 29.58 -14.29
CA PRO A 128 4.51 28.90 -15.54
C PRO A 128 4.89 29.67 -16.82
N SER A 129 5.05 31.00 -16.76
CA SER A 129 5.38 31.83 -17.92
C SER A 129 6.88 31.86 -18.24
N ARG A 130 7.72 31.65 -17.22
CA ARG A 130 9.19 31.73 -17.33
C ARG A 130 9.85 30.36 -17.35
N MET A 131 9.38 29.44 -16.50
CA MET A 131 9.97 28.11 -16.36
C MET A 131 9.35 27.15 -17.38
N ARG A 132 10.16 26.23 -17.90
CA ARG A 132 9.71 25.20 -18.86
C ARG A 132 9.63 23.85 -18.18
N GLY A 133 8.74 22.98 -18.65
CA GLY A 133 8.61 21.63 -18.11
C GLY A 133 9.90 20.82 -18.18
N GLN A 134 10.73 21.07 -19.20
CA GLN A 134 12.04 20.42 -19.35
C GLN A 134 13.00 20.70 -18.18
N GLN A 135 12.90 21.87 -17.53
CA GLN A 135 13.74 22.23 -16.39
C GLN A 135 13.29 21.56 -15.09
N LEU A 136 12.05 21.09 -15.02
CA LEU A 136 11.39 20.56 -13.83
C LEU A 136 10.99 19.09 -14.02
N MET A 137 11.75 18.35 -14.84
CA MET A 137 11.51 16.94 -15.15
C MET A 137 11.67 16.00 -13.94
N ASP A 138 12.33 16.46 -12.88
CA ASP A 138 12.55 15.77 -11.60
C ASP A 138 11.67 16.35 -10.47
N ALA A 139 10.75 17.26 -10.77
CA ALA A 139 9.86 17.85 -9.78
C ALA A 139 8.79 16.84 -9.37
N GLY A 140 8.67 16.55 -8.08
CA GLY A 140 7.57 15.74 -7.51
C GLY A 140 6.47 16.61 -6.92
N ARG A 141 6.86 17.76 -6.37
CA ARG A 141 5.97 18.75 -5.78
C ARG A 141 6.35 20.11 -6.32
N MET A 142 5.37 20.85 -6.81
CA MET A 142 5.56 22.22 -7.29
C MET A 142 4.60 23.14 -6.58
N VAL A 143 5.13 24.20 -5.99
CA VAL A 143 4.31 25.30 -5.45
C VAL A 143 4.48 26.46 -6.41
N PHE A 144 3.40 26.85 -7.07
CA PHE A 144 3.39 27.95 -8.01
C PHE A 144 3.29 29.30 -7.29
N ASN A 145 3.60 30.37 -8.01
CA ASN A 145 3.38 31.73 -7.52
C ASN A 145 1.88 32.01 -7.30
N ALA A 146 1.56 32.98 -6.44
CA ALA A 146 0.17 33.33 -6.09
C ALA A 146 -0.68 33.77 -7.30
N ASP A 147 -0.04 34.25 -8.37
CA ASP A 147 -0.70 34.66 -9.61
C ASP A 147 -1.05 33.46 -10.52
N ALA A 148 -0.55 32.27 -10.20
CA ALA A 148 -0.80 31.06 -10.99
C ALA A 148 -2.22 30.53 -10.75
N LYS A 149 -2.94 30.28 -11.84
CA LYS A 149 -4.33 29.80 -11.84
C LYS A 149 -4.55 28.82 -12.98
N LEU A 150 -5.56 27.96 -12.82
CA LEU A 150 -6.01 27.09 -13.90
C LEU A 150 -6.73 27.92 -14.98
N ASP A 151 -6.38 27.69 -16.24
CA ASP A 151 -7.14 28.19 -17.38
C ASP A 151 -8.18 27.17 -17.80
N LEU A 152 -9.36 27.27 -17.19
CA LEU A 152 -10.48 26.38 -17.46
C LEU A 152 -11.02 26.54 -18.88
N SER A 153 -10.81 27.70 -19.53
CA SER A 153 -11.30 27.94 -20.90
C SER A 153 -10.61 27.08 -21.95
N ARG A 154 -9.41 26.57 -21.62
CA ARG A 154 -8.59 25.70 -22.47
C ARG A 154 -8.47 24.29 -21.92
N SER A 155 -9.37 23.87 -21.05
CA SER A 155 -9.42 22.49 -20.59
C SER A 155 -9.91 21.56 -21.70
N MET A 156 -9.43 20.32 -21.68
CA MET A 156 -9.81 19.29 -22.64
C MET A 156 -9.93 17.93 -21.94
N GLY A 157 -10.68 17.00 -22.52
CA GLY A 157 -10.79 15.64 -22.02
C GLY A 157 -10.63 14.59 -23.10
N PHE A 158 -9.96 13.49 -22.78
CA PHE A 158 -9.83 12.31 -23.62
C PHE A 158 -10.53 11.11 -22.99
N LYS A 159 -11.40 10.41 -23.72
CA LYS A 159 -12.17 9.28 -23.18
C LYS A 159 -11.58 7.94 -23.63
N ASN A 160 -11.17 7.11 -22.67
CA ASN A 160 -10.80 5.71 -22.88
C ASN A 160 -11.11 4.89 -21.61
N LEU A 161 -12.25 4.18 -21.61
CA LEU A 161 -12.91 3.60 -20.42
C LEU A 161 -13.28 4.67 -19.40
N ASP A 162 -12.28 5.31 -18.81
CA ASP A 162 -12.37 6.52 -18.01
C ASP A 162 -12.17 7.79 -18.86
N LEU A 163 -12.66 8.91 -18.35
CA LEU A 163 -12.45 10.23 -18.95
C LEU A 163 -11.24 10.93 -18.30
N TYR A 164 -10.21 11.17 -19.09
CA TYR A 164 -8.97 11.84 -18.67
C TYR A 164 -9.06 13.33 -18.95
N CYS A 165 -9.17 14.14 -17.90
CA CYS A 165 -9.37 15.58 -17.97
C CYS A 165 -8.04 16.32 -17.73
N VAL A 166 -7.78 17.37 -18.51
CA VAL A 166 -6.60 18.21 -18.37
C VAL A 166 -6.98 19.69 -18.43
N ALA A 167 -6.33 20.52 -17.62
CA ALA A 167 -6.43 21.98 -17.66
C ALA A 167 -5.04 22.61 -17.55
N PRO A 168 -4.67 23.57 -18.42
CA PRO A 168 -3.37 24.21 -18.35
C PRO A 168 -3.26 25.14 -17.15
N VAL A 169 -2.09 25.17 -16.52
CA VAL A 169 -1.74 26.15 -15.49
C VAL A 169 -1.17 27.39 -16.17
N THR A 170 -1.77 28.55 -15.87
CA THR A 170 -1.40 29.85 -16.46
C THR A 170 -1.22 30.89 -15.37
N ILE A 171 -0.89 32.11 -15.77
CA ILE A 171 -0.82 33.25 -14.85
C ILE A 171 -1.98 34.17 -15.17
N GLY A 172 -2.75 34.53 -14.14
CA GLY A 172 -3.83 35.51 -14.22
C GLY A 172 -3.37 36.85 -13.66
N ASN A 173 -3.53 37.93 -14.45
CA ASN A 173 -3.35 39.29 -13.94
C ASN A 173 -4.69 39.86 -13.46
N ALA A 174 -4.65 40.87 -12.58
CA ALA A 174 -5.86 41.55 -12.08
C ALA A 174 -6.81 42.08 -13.17
N ASN A 175 -6.31 42.32 -14.39
CA ASN A 175 -7.06 42.90 -15.51
C ASN A 175 -7.39 41.90 -16.64
N SER A 176 -6.81 40.69 -16.62
CA SER A 176 -6.99 39.68 -17.66
C SER A 176 -6.88 38.30 -17.03
N SER A 177 -7.95 37.50 -17.15
CA SER A 177 -8.06 36.20 -16.49
C SER A 177 -6.92 35.24 -16.85
N HIS A 178 -6.37 35.33 -18.08
CA HIS A 178 -5.29 34.47 -18.55
C HIS A 178 -4.31 35.23 -19.45
N LEU A 179 -3.02 35.17 -19.13
CA LEU A 179 -1.95 35.60 -20.05
C LEU A 179 -1.70 34.49 -21.08
N PRO A 180 -1.55 34.81 -22.38
CA PRO A 180 -1.13 33.82 -23.38
C PRO A 180 0.35 33.46 -23.14
N LEU A 181 0.63 32.18 -22.91
CA LEU A 181 1.98 31.66 -22.72
C LEU A 181 2.56 31.20 -24.07
N ALA A 182 3.89 31.24 -24.19
CA ALA A 182 4.60 30.73 -25.37
C ALA A 182 4.53 29.20 -25.46
N THR A 183 4.60 28.50 -24.33
CA THR A 183 4.27 27.07 -24.21
C THR A 183 3.51 26.80 -22.92
N TYR A 184 2.64 25.80 -22.97
CA TYR A 184 1.85 25.32 -21.85
C TYR A 184 2.43 23.99 -21.40
N ASP A 185 3.43 24.05 -20.52
CA ASP A 185 4.13 22.83 -20.07
C ASP A 185 3.57 22.29 -18.73
N PHE A 186 2.75 23.04 -18.00
CA PHE A 186 2.18 22.61 -16.73
C PHE A 186 0.68 22.37 -16.87
N TRP A 187 0.24 21.17 -16.49
CA TRP A 187 -1.14 20.72 -16.65
C TRP A 187 -1.68 20.13 -15.36
N ALA A 188 -2.81 20.67 -14.89
CA ALA A 188 -3.62 20.02 -13.88
C ALA A 188 -4.40 18.86 -14.52
N VAL A 189 -4.43 17.71 -13.84
CA VAL A 189 -5.01 16.49 -14.37
C VAL A 189 -5.96 15.83 -13.36
N GLY A 190 -6.89 15.04 -13.89
CA GLY A 190 -7.59 14.03 -13.13
C GLY A 190 -8.62 13.29 -13.98
N ILE A 191 -9.32 12.34 -13.36
CA ILE A 191 -10.21 11.41 -14.06
C ILE A 191 -11.67 11.67 -13.70
N ASN A 192 -12.57 11.50 -14.68
CA ASN A 192 -14.03 11.53 -14.52
C ASN A 192 -14.59 12.81 -13.86
N CYS A 193 -14.01 13.97 -14.16
CA CYS A 193 -14.33 15.27 -13.56
C CYS A 193 -14.57 16.40 -14.59
N CYS A 194 -14.81 16.04 -15.85
CA CYS A 194 -15.17 16.96 -16.93
C CYS A 194 -16.21 16.30 -17.83
N SER A 195 -16.81 17.04 -18.77
CA SER A 195 -17.70 16.48 -19.79
C SER A 195 -16.94 15.86 -20.96
N GLY A 196 -15.68 16.27 -21.16
CA GLY A 196 -14.80 15.84 -22.25
C GLY A 196 -14.99 16.60 -23.56
N ASN A 197 -16.17 17.21 -23.77
CA ASN A 197 -16.50 17.93 -25.00
C ASN A 197 -16.57 19.45 -24.81
N GLN A 198 -16.66 19.91 -23.56
CA GLN A 198 -16.68 21.32 -23.19
C GLN A 198 -15.46 21.68 -22.34
N ALA A 199 -15.21 22.97 -22.22
CA ALA A 199 -14.15 23.51 -21.38
C ALA A 199 -14.60 23.57 -19.90
N ASP A 200 -14.81 22.39 -19.30
CA ASP A 200 -15.46 22.23 -17.99
C ASP A 200 -14.65 21.34 -17.02
N PHE A 201 -13.46 21.80 -16.63
CA PHE A 201 -12.61 21.09 -15.69
C PHE A 201 -13.00 21.33 -14.22
N HIS A 202 -13.30 20.26 -13.48
CA HIS A 202 -13.71 20.29 -12.07
C HIS A 202 -12.87 19.38 -11.15
N CYS A 203 -11.66 19.03 -11.56
CA CYS A 203 -10.79 18.13 -10.80
C CYS A 203 -9.98 18.83 -9.69
N GLY A 204 -9.72 18.10 -8.61
CA GLY A 204 -8.95 18.62 -7.48
C GLY A 204 -9.59 19.84 -6.84
N GLU A 205 -8.76 20.76 -6.35
CA GLU A 205 -9.24 21.99 -5.72
C GLU A 205 -9.38 23.14 -6.72
N PHE A 206 -9.97 22.88 -7.90
CA PHE A 206 -10.05 23.87 -9.00
C PHE A 206 -10.71 25.19 -8.61
N ASN A 207 -11.65 25.17 -7.66
CA ASN A 207 -12.39 26.35 -7.19
C ASN A 207 -11.82 26.95 -5.89
N ASN A 208 -10.73 26.39 -5.35
CA ASN A 208 -10.11 26.96 -4.15
C ASN A 208 -9.13 28.07 -4.56
N PRO A 209 -9.36 29.33 -4.18
CA PRO A 209 -8.46 30.43 -4.53
C PRO A 209 -7.10 30.35 -3.81
N ARG A 210 -6.94 29.47 -2.82
CA ARG A 210 -5.67 29.21 -2.13
C ARG A 210 -4.88 28.07 -2.77
N ALA A 211 -5.48 27.32 -3.69
CA ALA A 211 -4.80 26.24 -4.37
C ALA A 211 -3.86 26.82 -5.43
N HIS A 212 -2.56 26.71 -5.18
CA HIS A 212 -1.49 27.11 -6.10
C HIS A 212 -0.38 26.06 -6.12
N ALA A 213 -0.67 24.81 -5.77
CA ALA A 213 0.31 23.75 -5.73
C ALA A 213 -0.13 22.55 -6.57
N GLY A 214 0.86 21.77 -7.00
CA GLY A 214 0.68 20.59 -7.82
C GLY A 214 1.51 19.43 -7.29
N LEU A 215 0.84 18.28 -7.11
CA LEU A 215 1.50 17.01 -6.85
C LEU A 215 1.65 16.24 -8.16
N ARG A 216 2.84 15.77 -8.50
CA ARG A 216 3.08 15.08 -9.77
C ARG A 216 2.28 13.78 -9.90
N LEU A 217 1.75 13.55 -11.09
CA LEU A 217 1.24 12.25 -11.50
C LEU A 217 2.38 11.23 -11.57
N MET A 218 2.41 10.32 -10.60
CA MET A 218 3.36 9.20 -10.54
C MET A 218 2.89 7.96 -11.30
N ARG A 219 1.60 7.85 -11.62
CA ARG A 219 1.04 6.69 -12.35
C ARG A 219 1.42 6.74 -13.83
N ASP A 220 2.50 6.06 -14.19
CA ASP A 220 3.00 6.01 -15.57
C ASP A 220 2.00 5.36 -16.55
N GLU A 221 1.12 4.47 -16.07
CA GLU A 221 0.06 3.87 -16.88
C GLU A 221 -0.96 4.89 -17.40
N GLN A 222 -1.24 5.95 -16.62
CA GLN A 222 -2.22 6.98 -16.97
C GLN A 222 -1.61 8.12 -17.79
N ARG A 223 -0.28 8.30 -17.70
CA ARG A 223 0.45 9.40 -18.35
C ARG A 223 0.22 9.48 -19.87
N PRO A 224 0.23 8.37 -20.64
CA PRO A 224 -0.06 8.43 -22.08
C PRO A 224 -1.45 8.97 -22.41
N PHE A 225 -2.47 8.66 -21.60
CA PHE A 225 -3.84 9.11 -21.84
C PHE A 225 -4.00 10.61 -21.58
N PHE A 226 -3.37 11.13 -20.51
CA PHE A 226 -3.31 12.59 -20.30
C PHE A 226 -2.55 13.31 -21.41
N ARG A 227 -1.51 12.69 -21.98
CA ARG A 227 -0.80 13.24 -23.13
C ARG A 227 -1.69 13.34 -24.37
N LEU A 228 -2.55 12.35 -24.62
CA LEU A 228 -3.53 12.41 -25.71
C LEU A 228 -4.53 13.56 -25.50
N ALA A 229 -5.00 13.77 -24.27
CA ALA A 229 -5.86 14.91 -23.93
C ALA A 229 -5.17 16.25 -24.17
N VAL A 230 -3.88 16.37 -23.83
CA VAL A 230 -3.09 17.57 -24.15
C VAL A 230 -2.94 17.77 -25.65
N GLN A 231 -2.66 16.72 -26.42
CA GLN A 231 -2.57 16.82 -27.88
C GLN A 231 -3.88 17.28 -28.53
N GLN A 232 -5.02 16.86 -27.99
CA GLN A 232 -6.33 17.36 -28.42
C GLN A 232 -6.51 18.86 -28.07
N ALA A 233 -6.06 19.29 -26.88
CA ALA A 233 -6.09 20.69 -26.49
C ALA A 233 -5.18 21.57 -27.38
N GLU A 234 -3.99 21.08 -27.72
CA GLU A 234 -3.06 21.74 -28.65
C GLU A 234 -3.72 22.00 -30.01
N ALA A 235 -4.38 20.99 -30.55
CA ALA A 235 -5.09 21.10 -31.83
C ALA A 235 -6.32 22.01 -31.75
N ALA A 236 -7.12 21.91 -30.68
CA ALA A 236 -8.37 22.66 -30.53
C ALA A 236 -8.17 24.15 -30.26
N TYR A 237 -7.17 24.50 -29.45
CA TYR A 237 -6.93 25.86 -28.99
C TYR A 237 -5.71 26.53 -29.65
N ASN A 238 -5.06 25.85 -30.60
CA ASN A 238 -3.85 26.32 -31.28
C ASN A 238 -2.73 26.73 -30.30
N ILE A 239 -2.55 25.91 -29.27
CA ILE A 239 -1.50 26.05 -28.25
C ILE A 239 -0.42 24.97 -28.43
N ARG A 240 0.72 25.13 -27.75
CA ARG A 240 1.82 24.16 -27.78
C ARG A 240 2.31 23.81 -26.38
N ALA A 241 2.54 22.54 -26.13
CA ALA A 241 3.07 21.94 -24.92
C ALA A 241 4.30 21.10 -25.30
N GLN A 242 5.50 21.63 -25.11
CA GLN A 242 6.71 20.93 -25.53
C GLN A 242 7.02 19.75 -24.61
N HIS A 243 6.96 19.99 -23.30
CA HIS A 243 7.25 18.99 -22.28
C HIS A 243 6.16 19.05 -21.20
N PRO A 244 4.97 18.47 -21.45
CA PRO A 244 3.87 18.53 -20.50
C PRO A 244 4.18 17.74 -19.22
N LEU A 245 4.12 18.44 -18.08
CA LEU A 245 4.13 17.90 -16.74
C LEU A 245 2.70 17.85 -16.20
N PHE A 246 2.33 16.68 -15.66
CA PHE A 246 0.99 16.40 -15.17
C PHE A 246 0.94 16.44 -13.64
N LEU A 247 -0.02 17.18 -13.11
CA LEU A 247 -0.12 17.50 -11.69
C LEU A 247 -1.56 17.37 -11.19
N TYR A 248 -1.73 16.83 -9.98
CA TYR A 248 -2.97 16.99 -9.23
C TYR A 248 -2.96 18.37 -8.56
N TRP A 249 -3.97 19.19 -8.86
CA TRP A 249 -4.06 20.57 -8.37
C TRP A 249 -4.65 20.62 -6.96
N MET A 250 -3.92 21.23 -6.03
CA MET A 250 -4.30 21.28 -4.62
C MET A 250 -3.67 22.47 -3.88
N GLN A 251 -4.14 22.72 -2.66
CA GLN A 251 -3.54 23.74 -1.79
C GLN A 251 -2.26 23.25 -1.12
N ASP A 252 -2.25 22.03 -0.59
CA ASP A 252 -1.13 21.52 0.19
C ASP A 252 -0.69 20.11 -0.25
N PRO A 253 0.36 19.99 -1.07
CA PRO A 253 0.89 18.71 -1.51
C PRO A 253 1.71 18.02 -0.41
N ILE A 254 2.13 18.73 0.65
CA ILE A 254 2.88 18.15 1.76
C ILE A 254 1.91 17.34 2.63
N ALA A 255 0.76 17.93 2.95
CA ALA A 255 -0.29 17.26 3.71
C ALA A 255 -0.74 15.94 3.05
N GLU A 256 -0.96 15.95 1.73
CA GLU A 256 -1.35 14.74 0.97
C GLU A 256 -0.26 13.67 1.00
N VAL A 257 1.00 14.06 0.84
CA VAL A 257 2.13 13.11 0.91
C VAL A 257 2.28 12.54 2.31
N SER A 258 2.10 13.35 3.37
CA SER A 258 2.08 12.83 4.74
C SER A 258 0.89 11.91 5.00
N ALA A 259 -0.27 12.15 4.38
CA ALA A 259 -1.43 11.28 4.53
C ALA A 259 -1.16 9.86 4.02
N TYR A 260 -0.46 9.71 2.88
CA TYR A 260 -0.01 8.39 2.40
C TYR A 260 0.88 7.66 3.41
N GLN A 261 1.77 8.40 4.08
CA GLN A 261 2.62 7.83 5.12
C GLN A 261 1.80 7.37 6.33
N ASP A 262 0.93 8.24 6.84
CA ASP A 262 0.10 7.96 8.00
C ASP A 262 -0.84 6.78 7.76
N ASP A 263 -1.47 6.71 6.59
CA ASP A 263 -2.32 5.59 6.20
C ASP A 263 -1.52 4.29 6.05
N GLY A 264 -0.30 4.35 5.52
CA GLY A 264 0.61 3.20 5.43
C GLY A 264 0.97 2.64 6.81
N PHE A 265 1.30 3.50 7.78
CA PHE A 265 1.58 3.10 9.17
C PHE A 265 0.32 2.62 9.89
N ARG A 266 -0.81 3.29 9.69
CA ARG A 266 -2.10 2.89 10.26
C ARG A 266 -2.50 1.49 9.79
N TYR A 267 -2.35 1.20 8.50
CA TYR A 267 -2.63 -0.12 7.93
C TYR A 267 -1.70 -1.19 8.51
N TYR A 268 -0.41 -0.87 8.69
CA TYR A 268 0.55 -1.75 9.34
C TYR A 268 0.19 -2.07 10.80
N LEU A 269 -0.12 -1.04 11.60
CA LEU A 269 -0.52 -1.20 13.00
C LEU A 269 -1.82 -1.98 13.13
N LEU A 270 -2.81 -1.69 12.28
CA LEU A 270 -4.08 -2.42 12.27
C LEU A 270 -3.83 -3.90 11.94
N GLY A 271 -3.04 -4.21 10.91
CA GLY A 271 -2.69 -5.59 10.58
C GLY A 271 -1.94 -6.31 11.72
N MET A 272 -1.00 -5.63 12.40
CA MET A 272 -0.27 -6.18 13.55
C MET A 272 -1.21 -6.58 14.69
N PHE A 273 -2.12 -5.69 15.10
CA PHE A 273 -3.05 -5.97 16.20
C PHE A 273 -4.14 -6.97 15.80
N SER A 274 -4.68 -6.88 14.58
CA SER A 274 -5.67 -7.82 14.08
C SER A 274 -5.12 -9.24 13.98
N PHE A 275 -3.89 -9.41 13.49
CA PHE A 275 -3.25 -10.72 13.44
C PHE A 275 -2.93 -11.26 14.85
N PHE A 276 -2.48 -10.40 15.78
CA PHE A 276 -2.27 -10.80 17.16
C PHE A 276 -3.57 -11.31 17.81
N ALA A 277 -4.68 -10.59 17.65
CA ALA A 277 -5.97 -10.99 18.18
C ALA A 277 -6.47 -12.30 17.56
N LEU A 278 -6.32 -12.47 16.25
CA LEU A 278 -6.63 -13.73 15.55
C LEU A 278 -5.78 -14.88 16.10
N GLN A 279 -4.47 -14.69 16.24
CA GLN A 279 -3.57 -15.72 16.73
C GLN A 279 -3.86 -16.09 18.19
N LEU A 280 -4.16 -15.10 19.04
CA LEU A 280 -4.59 -15.32 20.42
C LEU A 280 -5.88 -16.15 20.48
N PHE A 281 -6.86 -15.83 19.63
CA PHE A 281 -8.10 -16.59 19.52
C PHE A 281 -7.85 -18.04 19.08
N LEU A 282 -7.04 -18.24 18.03
CA LEU A 282 -6.69 -19.58 17.54
C LEU A 282 -5.95 -20.41 18.59
N VAL A 283 -5.00 -19.81 19.32
CA VAL A 283 -4.27 -20.47 20.41
C VAL A 283 -5.21 -20.83 21.56
N ALA A 284 -6.14 -19.94 21.93
CA ALA A 284 -7.15 -20.22 22.96
C ALA A 284 -8.06 -21.40 22.55
N CYS A 285 -8.58 -21.39 21.32
CA CYS A 285 -9.38 -22.48 20.77
C CYS A 285 -8.61 -23.80 20.74
N ALA A 286 -7.35 -23.78 20.27
CA ALA A 286 -6.49 -24.96 20.24
C ALA A 286 -6.23 -25.50 21.66
N THR A 287 -5.98 -24.62 22.63
CA THR A 287 -5.77 -25.01 24.04
C THR A 287 -7.01 -25.69 24.62
N ILE A 288 -8.21 -25.14 24.37
CA ILE A 288 -9.50 -25.73 24.82
C ILE A 288 -9.78 -27.06 24.10
N ALA A 289 -9.51 -27.15 22.80
CA ALA A 289 -9.68 -28.38 22.04
C ALA A 289 -8.75 -29.49 22.56
N PHE A 290 -7.48 -29.16 22.81
CA PHE A 290 -6.49 -30.11 23.31
C PHE A 290 -6.75 -30.52 24.77
N SER A 291 -7.29 -29.62 25.61
CA SER A 291 -7.69 -29.97 26.97
C SER A 291 -8.86 -30.96 26.99
N LYS A 292 -9.82 -30.85 26.06
CA LYS A 292 -10.95 -31.77 25.90
C LYS A 292 -10.54 -33.12 25.29
N MET A 293 -9.72 -33.14 24.24
CA MET A 293 -9.24 -34.41 23.65
C MET A 293 -8.39 -35.22 24.63
N GLY A 294 -7.74 -34.57 25.60
CA GLY A 294 -7.04 -35.25 26.69
C GLY A 294 -7.96 -36.04 27.64
N GLN A 295 -9.27 -35.75 27.66
CA GLN A 295 -10.25 -36.46 28.51
C GLN A 295 -10.89 -37.68 27.83
N TYR A 296 -10.79 -37.82 26.49
CA TYR A 296 -11.42 -38.88 25.70
C TYR A 296 -10.40 -39.78 24.98
N GLY A 297 -9.33 -40.20 25.66
CA GLY A 297 -8.40 -41.19 25.11
C GLY A 297 -9.07 -42.59 25.08
N PRO A 298 -9.05 -43.32 23.96
CA PRO A 298 -9.56 -44.68 23.92
C PRO A 298 -8.75 -45.58 24.87
N LEU A 299 -9.48 -46.49 25.53
CA LEU A 299 -8.97 -47.56 26.38
C LEU A 299 -7.79 -48.27 25.68
N GLN A 300 -6.62 -48.26 26.32
CA GLN A 300 -5.60 -49.29 26.14
C GLN A 300 -5.71 -50.26 27.30
#